data_AF-A0A453LJG1-F1
#
_entry.id   AF-A0A453LJG1-F1
#
_cell.length_a   1.000
_cell.length_b   1.000
_cell.length_c   1.000
_cell.angle_alpha   90.00
_cell.angle_beta   90.00
_cell.angle_gamma   90.00
#
_symmetry.space_group_name_H-M   'P 1'
#
loop_
_entity.id
_entity.type
_entity.pdbx_description
1 polymer ?
#
loop_
_entity_poly.entity_id
_entity_poly.type
_entity_poly.pdbx_seq_one_letter_code
_entity_poly.pdbx_strand_id
1 'polypeptide(L)'
;MDSGSSWQEGAKHARFSLQVDMQCRCMGCVGKVEKAMAAVGSFTGVETAVGDVNAGVVAVAGKVDPAELCQWLKRKTRKDVKIVCPHPPKMILVLGGSSRIENTTPSAPPLPQHFSSALAPSGVQSGHEDLHLIEEKIRDLERARDALKVRSLKNELTAAKSELKQSREVISNSKKALLDSALSQLDAFKKLESLTQATM
;
A
#
# COMPACT_ATOMS: atom_id res chain seq x y z
N MET A 1 -18.32 -52.68 0.21
CA MET A 1 -18.90 -51.46 0.81
C MET A 1 -18.40 -50.30 -0.03
N ASP A 2 -19.15 -50.01 -1.07
CA ASP A 2 -18.96 -48.86 -1.95
C ASP A 2 -19.58 -47.65 -1.25
N SER A 3 -18.81 -46.59 -1.04
CA SER A 3 -19.34 -45.33 -0.50
C SER A 3 -18.64 -44.19 -1.23
N GLY A 4 -19.25 -43.84 -2.35
CA GLY A 4 -18.86 -42.76 -3.23
C GLY A 4 -18.71 -41.45 -2.48
N SER A 5 -17.51 -40.88 -2.56
CA SER A 5 -17.27 -39.49 -2.17
C SER A 5 -17.72 -38.59 -3.32
N SER A 6 -19.02 -38.30 -3.32
CA SER A 6 -19.61 -37.19 -4.07
C SER A 6 -19.21 -35.87 -3.39
N TRP A 7 -18.27 -35.13 -3.97
CA TRP A 7 -18.04 -33.73 -3.60
C TRP A 7 -18.06 -32.84 -4.85
N GLN A 8 -19.29 -32.38 -5.13
CA GLN A 8 -19.66 -30.99 -5.42
C GLN A 8 -18.85 -30.29 -6.53
N GLU A 9 -19.34 -30.50 -7.74
CA GLU A 9 -19.10 -29.69 -8.92
C GLU A 9 -19.79 -28.32 -8.73
N GLY A 10 -19.01 -27.28 -8.40
CA GLY A 10 -19.53 -25.92 -8.26
C GLY A 10 -18.72 -24.98 -7.36
N ALA A 11 -17.39 -24.95 -7.47
CA ALA A 11 -16.60 -23.99 -6.69
C ALA A 11 -16.98 -22.55 -7.09
N LYS A 12 -17.70 -21.89 -6.18
CA LYS A 12 -18.14 -20.50 -6.28
C LYS A 12 -16.91 -19.60 -6.26
N HIS A 13 -16.91 -18.56 -7.09
CA HIS A 13 -15.87 -17.54 -7.09
C HIS A 13 -15.82 -16.88 -5.69
N ALA A 14 -14.70 -17.05 -4.99
CA ALA A 14 -14.52 -16.59 -3.62
C ALA A 14 -13.74 -15.27 -3.58
N ARG A 15 -14.08 -14.40 -2.63
CA ARG A 15 -13.29 -13.22 -2.27
C ARG A 15 -12.93 -13.31 -0.81
N PHE A 16 -11.67 -13.16 -0.45
CA PHE A 16 -11.23 -13.23 0.95
C PHE A 16 -9.93 -12.46 1.14
N SER A 17 -9.50 -12.30 2.38
CA SER A 17 -8.21 -11.70 2.70
C SER A 17 -7.39 -12.64 3.57
N LEU A 18 -6.07 -12.65 3.37
CA LEU A 18 -5.13 -13.37 4.22
C LEU A 18 -4.26 -12.34 4.95
N GLN A 19 -4.14 -12.47 6.26
CA GLN A 19 -3.27 -11.63 7.08
C GLN A 19 -2.05 -12.41 7.55
N VAL A 20 -0.87 -11.90 7.20
CA VAL A 20 0.46 -12.39 7.57
C VAL A 20 0.92 -11.67 8.85
N ASP A 21 1.35 -12.45 9.85
CA ASP A 21 1.88 -11.90 11.10
C ASP A 21 3.27 -11.25 10.90
N MET A 22 3.31 -9.94 11.11
CA MET A 22 4.49 -9.08 10.89
C MET A 22 5.14 -8.66 12.21
N GLN A 23 5.63 -9.64 12.98
CA GLN A 23 6.39 -9.42 14.23
C GLN A 23 7.68 -8.60 14.06
N CYS A 24 8.29 -8.62 12.87
CA CYS A 24 9.52 -7.88 12.55
C CYS A 24 9.39 -7.23 11.17
N ARG A 25 9.83 -5.97 11.04
CA ARG A 25 9.78 -5.16 9.82
C ARG A 25 11.17 -4.81 9.25
N CYS A 26 12.17 -5.65 9.49
CA CYS A 26 13.46 -5.48 8.84
C CYS A 26 13.34 -5.70 7.32
N MET A 27 14.30 -5.19 6.54
CA MET A 27 14.30 -5.31 5.07
C MET A 27 14.17 -6.78 4.60
N GLY A 28 14.76 -7.72 5.34
CA GLY A 28 14.65 -9.15 5.04
C GLY A 28 13.24 -9.72 5.25
N CYS A 29 12.57 -9.35 6.35
CA CYS A 29 11.20 -9.78 6.62
C CYS A 29 10.21 -9.16 5.64
N VAL A 30 10.33 -7.85 5.39
CA VAL A 30 9.49 -7.12 4.44
C VAL A 30 9.66 -7.69 3.03
N GLY A 31 10.90 -7.82 2.55
CA GLY A 31 11.17 -8.34 1.21
C GLY A 31 10.75 -9.81 1.02
N LYS A 32 10.75 -10.62 2.09
CA LYS A 32 10.23 -12.00 2.03
C LYS A 32 8.71 -12.02 1.85
N VAL A 33 7.99 -11.18 2.59
CA VAL A 33 6.53 -11.08 2.48
C VAL A 33 6.12 -10.47 1.14
N GLU A 34 6.79 -9.43 0.69
CA GLU A 34 6.57 -8.79 -0.61
C GLU A 34 6.70 -9.80 -1.76
N LYS A 35 7.80 -10.56 -1.81
CA LYS A 35 7.99 -11.61 -2.83
C LYS A 35 6.93 -12.71 -2.77
N ALA A 36 6.49 -13.08 -1.56
CA ALA A 36 5.46 -14.09 -1.39
C ALA A 36 4.08 -13.59 -1.85
N MET A 37 3.73 -12.35 -1.51
CA MET A 37 2.47 -11.71 -1.94
C MET A 37 2.45 -11.51 -3.46
N ALA A 38 3.55 -11.09 -4.07
CA ALA A 38 3.65 -10.98 -5.53
C ALA A 38 3.41 -12.32 -6.25
N ALA A 39 3.84 -13.43 -5.64
CA ALA A 39 3.66 -14.77 -6.20
C ALA A 39 2.24 -15.35 -5.98
N VAL A 40 1.36 -14.70 -5.20
CA VAL A 40 -0.02 -15.16 -5.00
C VAL A 40 -0.82 -15.14 -6.31
N GLY A 41 -0.58 -14.15 -7.18
CA GLY A 41 -1.26 -14.06 -8.48
C GLY A 41 -0.91 -15.20 -9.43
N SER A 42 0.17 -15.94 -9.19
CA SER A 42 0.55 -17.12 -9.98
C SER A 42 -0.01 -18.43 -9.41
N PHE A 43 -0.74 -18.38 -8.29
CA PHE A 43 -1.36 -19.56 -7.70
C PHE A 43 -2.60 -19.97 -8.50
N THR A 44 -2.74 -21.27 -8.77
CA THR A 44 -3.85 -21.81 -9.58
C THR A 44 -5.21 -21.41 -8.99
N GLY A 45 -6.08 -20.86 -9.84
CA GLY A 45 -7.43 -20.43 -9.45
C GLY A 45 -7.52 -19.02 -8.87
N VAL A 46 -6.40 -18.31 -8.68
CA VAL A 46 -6.41 -16.88 -8.36
C VAL A 46 -6.63 -16.08 -9.65
N GLU A 47 -7.65 -15.22 -9.64
CA GLU A 47 -7.94 -14.30 -10.76
C GLU A 47 -7.35 -12.92 -10.47
N THR A 48 -7.50 -12.43 -9.23
CA THR A 48 -6.92 -11.16 -8.79
C THR A 48 -6.36 -11.29 -7.39
N ALA A 49 -5.22 -10.63 -7.15
CA ALA A 49 -4.62 -10.53 -5.83
C ALA A 49 -4.04 -9.13 -5.64
N VAL A 50 -4.35 -8.51 -4.51
CA VAL A 50 -3.86 -7.18 -4.13
C VAL A 50 -3.20 -7.30 -2.77
N GLY A 51 -1.89 -7.10 -2.70
CA GLY A 51 -1.10 -7.18 -1.48
C GLY A 51 -0.78 -5.80 -0.89
N ASP A 52 -0.98 -5.64 0.41
CA ASP A 52 -0.44 -4.56 1.23
C ASP A 52 0.60 -5.13 2.20
N VAL A 53 1.87 -4.96 1.84
CA VAL A 53 3.02 -5.45 2.64
C VAL A 53 3.12 -4.72 3.98
N ASN A 54 2.69 -3.45 4.06
CA ASN A 54 2.74 -2.66 5.29
C ASN A 54 1.69 -3.12 6.30
N ALA A 55 0.48 -3.44 5.82
CA ALA A 55 -0.58 -4.04 6.64
C ALA A 55 -0.38 -5.55 6.85
N GLY A 56 0.44 -6.19 6.01
CA GLY A 56 0.58 -7.65 6.00
C GLY A 56 -0.69 -8.34 5.50
N VAL A 57 -1.49 -7.70 4.64
CA VAL A 57 -2.77 -8.23 4.16
C VAL A 57 -2.70 -8.47 2.66
N VAL A 58 -3.22 -9.59 2.19
CA VAL A 58 -3.45 -9.83 0.76
C VAL A 58 -4.92 -10.15 0.52
N ALA A 59 -5.58 -9.34 -0.30
CA ALA A 59 -6.92 -9.58 -0.78
C ALA A 59 -6.85 -10.46 -2.04
N VAL A 60 -7.70 -11.48 -2.12
CA VAL A 60 -7.69 -12.48 -3.18
C VAL A 60 -9.10 -12.65 -3.70
N ALA A 61 -9.26 -12.72 -5.02
CA ALA A 61 -10.48 -13.17 -5.68
C ALA A 61 -10.16 -14.26 -6.70
N GLY A 62 -11.02 -15.28 -6.77
CA GLY A 62 -10.92 -16.35 -7.75
C GLY A 62 -11.57 -17.65 -7.27
N LYS A 63 -11.39 -18.70 -8.07
CA LYS A 63 -11.84 -20.06 -7.77
C LYS A 63 -10.73 -20.83 -7.05
N VAL A 64 -10.41 -20.39 -5.84
CA VAL A 64 -9.33 -20.95 -5.01
C VAL A 64 -9.84 -21.23 -3.60
N ASP A 65 -9.36 -22.32 -3.00
CA ASP A 65 -9.65 -22.63 -1.60
C ASP A 65 -8.82 -21.71 -0.66
N PRO A 66 -9.47 -20.96 0.25
CA PRO A 66 -8.76 -20.07 1.18
C PRO A 66 -7.77 -20.79 2.09
N ALA A 67 -8.04 -22.05 2.49
CA ALA A 67 -7.16 -22.78 3.40
C ALA A 67 -5.89 -23.27 2.68
N GLU A 68 -6.02 -23.77 1.44
CA GLU A 68 -4.89 -24.13 0.59
C GLU A 68 -3.95 -22.95 0.36
N LEU A 69 -4.50 -21.79 -0.04
CA LEU A 69 -3.71 -20.61 -0.29
C LEU A 69 -3.08 -20.04 0.99
N CYS A 70 -3.79 -20.09 2.12
CA CYS A 70 -3.27 -19.73 3.43
C CYS A 70 -2.05 -20.59 3.80
N GLN A 71 -2.14 -21.92 3.63
CA GLN A 71 -1.04 -22.83 3.92
C GLN A 71 0.14 -22.63 2.98
N TRP A 72 -0.11 -22.36 1.70
CA TRP A 72 0.94 -22.00 0.74
C TRP A 72 1.68 -20.72 1.16
N LEU A 73 0.93 -19.68 1.52
CA LEU A 73 1.50 -18.40 1.93
C LEU A 73 2.30 -18.51 3.23
N LYS A 74 1.80 -19.30 4.19
CA LYS A 74 2.51 -19.66 5.42
C LYS A 74 3.85 -20.34 5.15
N ARG A 75 3.89 -21.30 4.20
CA ARG A 75 5.15 -21.97 3.78
C ARG A 75 6.13 -20.99 3.12
N LYS A 76 5.64 -20.08 2.28
CA LYS A 76 6.49 -19.12 1.53
C LYS A 76 7.07 -18.02 2.42
N THR A 77 6.28 -17.50 3.34
CA THR A 77 6.67 -16.41 4.25
C THR A 77 7.37 -16.91 5.52
N ARG A 78 7.14 -18.18 5.91
CA ARG A 78 7.50 -18.74 7.22
C ARG A 78 6.96 -17.92 8.40
N LYS A 79 5.78 -17.35 8.22
CA LYS A 79 5.05 -16.55 9.21
C LYS A 79 3.65 -17.12 9.38
N ASP A 80 3.04 -16.89 10.53
CA ASP A 80 1.63 -17.26 10.72
C ASP A 80 0.73 -16.44 9.79
N VAL A 81 -0.25 -17.11 9.20
CA VAL A 81 -1.22 -16.53 8.29
C VAL A 81 -2.61 -16.87 8.78
N LYS A 82 -3.49 -15.88 8.84
CA LYS A 82 -4.90 -16.04 9.23
C LYS A 82 -5.79 -15.62 8.07
N ILE A 83 -6.86 -16.38 7.84
CA ILE A 83 -7.91 -15.97 6.91
C ILE A 83 -8.73 -14.90 7.62
N VAL A 84 -8.79 -13.72 7.03
CA VAL A 84 -9.65 -12.60 7.46
C VAL A 84 -10.86 -12.59 6.53
N CYS A 85 -12.04 -12.53 7.14
CA CYS A 85 -13.31 -12.79 6.48
C CYS A 85 -13.53 -12.00 5.17
N PRO A 86 -14.28 -12.56 4.19
CA PRO A 86 -14.77 -11.85 3.02
C PRO A 86 -15.58 -10.65 3.46
N HIS A 87 -15.10 -9.44 3.21
CA HIS A 87 -16.05 -8.35 3.07
C HIS A 87 -16.69 -8.56 1.70
N PRO A 88 -18.00 -8.87 1.58
CA PRO A 88 -18.67 -8.64 0.32
C PRO A 88 -18.42 -7.17 -0.03
N PRO A 89 -18.04 -6.83 -1.27
CA PRO A 89 -17.83 -5.45 -1.63
C PRO A 89 -19.13 -4.70 -1.31
N LYS A 90 -19.04 -3.75 -0.38
CA LYS A 90 -20.06 -2.71 -0.26
C LYS A 90 -20.06 -2.04 -1.62
N MET A 91 -21.07 -2.35 -2.43
CA MET A 91 -21.43 -1.47 -3.53
C MET A 91 -21.59 -0.10 -2.89
N ILE A 92 -20.71 0.83 -3.24
CA ILE A 92 -20.91 2.24 -2.93
C ILE A 92 -22.10 2.64 -3.82
N LEU A 93 -23.31 2.44 -3.30
CA LEU A 93 -24.49 3.13 -3.77
C LEU A 93 -24.29 4.60 -3.41
N VAL A 94 -23.72 5.36 -4.33
CA VAL A 94 -23.93 6.81 -4.34
C VAL A 94 -25.40 7.00 -4.73
N LEU A 95 -26.29 6.93 -3.75
CA LEU A 95 -27.66 7.40 -3.89
C LEU A 95 -27.82 8.64 -3.02
N GLY A 96 -27.55 9.79 -3.64
CA GLY A 96 -28.21 11.02 -3.24
C GLY A 96 -29.64 11.03 -3.77
N GLY A 97 -30.56 11.63 -3.01
CA GLY A 97 -31.88 12.00 -3.51
C GLY A 97 -33.06 11.56 -2.65
N SER A 98 -33.56 12.51 -1.86
CA SER A 98 -34.80 12.48 -1.09
C SER A 98 -36.04 12.47 -1.99
N SER A 99 -37.04 11.63 -1.72
CA SER A 99 -38.42 12.06 -1.42
C SER A 99 -39.32 10.88 -1.04
N ARG A 100 -40.15 11.07 -0.01
CA ARG A 100 -41.28 10.21 0.35
C ARG A 100 -42.47 10.56 -0.54
N ILE A 101 -43.22 9.55 -1.02
CA ILE A 101 -44.69 9.56 -1.17
C ILE A 101 -45.16 8.09 -1.13
N GLU A 102 -46.31 7.91 -0.51
CA GLU A 102 -46.99 6.71 -0.04
C GLU A 102 -47.75 5.96 -1.18
N ASN A 103 -48.33 4.80 -0.80
CA ASN A 103 -49.60 4.16 -1.18
C ASN A 103 -49.85 3.38 -2.53
N THR A 104 -50.09 2.06 -2.34
CA THR A 104 -51.25 1.24 -2.81
C THR A 104 -51.26 0.58 -4.21
N THR A 105 -51.11 -0.75 -4.21
CA THR A 105 -51.63 -1.78 -5.18
C THR A 105 -53.18 -1.80 -5.14
N PRO A 106 -54.01 -2.02 -6.20
CA PRO A 106 -53.92 -3.15 -7.15
C PRO A 106 -54.48 -2.96 -8.60
N SER A 107 -54.45 -4.06 -9.37
CA SER A 107 -55.21 -4.39 -10.61
C SER A 107 -54.58 -4.14 -12.00
N ALA A 108 -54.19 -5.25 -12.66
CA ALA A 108 -54.18 -5.45 -14.13
C ALA A 108 -55.63 -5.54 -14.68
N PRO A 109 -55.97 -5.38 -15.99
CA PRO A 109 -55.36 -5.95 -17.23
C PRO A 109 -55.52 -5.01 -18.48
N PRO A 110 -55.53 -5.44 -19.78
CA PRO A 110 -54.80 -6.47 -20.53
C PRO A 110 -53.87 -5.88 -21.64
N LEU A 111 -53.03 -6.73 -22.25
CA LEU A 111 -52.14 -6.41 -23.37
C LEU A 111 -52.91 -6.15 -24.69
N PRO A 112 -52.57 -5.10 -25.45
CA PRO A 112 -52.80 -5.07 -26.89
C PRO A 112 -51.58 -5.60 -27.63
N GLN A 113 -51.80 -6.68 -28.38
CA GLN A 113 -50.85 -7.20 -29.34
C GLN A 113 -50.79 -6.27 -30.56
N HIS A 114 -49.59 -6.25 -31.16
CA HIS A 114 -49.30 -5.82 -32.52
C HIS A 114 -49.11 -4.31 -32.74
N PHE A 115 -47.84 -3.87 -32.83
CA PHE A 115 -47.39 -2.99 -33.91
C PHE A 115 -45.88 -3.15 -34.16
N SER A 116 -45.59 -3.51 -35.41
CA SER A 116 -44.35 -3.47 -36.19
C SER A 116 -42.99 -3.21 -35.53
N SER A 117 -42.10 -4.16 -35.79
CA SER A 117 -40.65 -3.96 -35.98
C SER A 117 -40.34 -2.65 -36.71
N ALA A 118 -39.60 -1.76 -36.05
CA ALA A 118 -38.87 -0.69 -36.68
C ALA A 118 -37.58 -0.42 -35.88
N LEU A 119 -36.47 -0.81 -36.49
CA LEU A 119 -35.09 -0.37 -36.28
C LEU A 119 -34.55 -0.37 -34.83
N ALA A 120 -33.68 -1.34 -34.57
CA ALA A 120 -32.67 -1.22 -33.52
C ALA A 120 -31.81 0.04 -33.76
N PRO A 121 -31.61 0.92 -32.76
CA PRO A 121 -30.45 1.77 -32.73
C PRO A 121 -29.26 0.87 -32.33
N SER A 122 -28.54 0.40 -33.33
CA SER A 122 -27.15 -0.01 -33.16
C SER A 122 -26.36 1.20 -32.67
N GLY A 123 -26.08 1.23 -31.37
CA GLY A 123 -25.37 2.33 -30.71
C GLY A 123 -24.92 2.00 -29.29
N VAL A 124 -24.58 0.74 -29.02
CA VAL A 124 -23.85 0.38 -27.79
C VAL A 124 -22.38 0.69 -28.04
N GLN A 125 -21.97 1.92 -27.70
CA GLN A 125 -20.55 2.31 -27.60
C GLN A 125 -20.29 3.24 -26.40
N SER A 126 -21.03 3.12 -25.29
CA SER A 126 -20.79 4.01 -24.12
C SER A 126 -20.17 3.34 -22.89
N GLY A 127 -19.88 2.03 -22.90
CA GLY A 127 -19.32 1.34 -21.73
C GLY A 127 -17.78 1.34 -21.64
N HIS A 128 -17.09 1.51 -22.76
CA HIS A 128 -15.62 1.39 -22.83
C HIS A 128 -14.91 2.71 -22.54
N GLU A 129 -15.51 3.84 -22.94
CA GLU A 129 -15.00 5.20 -22.64
C GLU A 129 -14.99 5.48 -21.13
N ASP A 130 -16.06 5.08 -20.42
CA ASP A 130 -16.18 5.27 -18.96
C ASP A 130 -15.13 4.46 -18.19
N LEU A 131 -14.83 3.22 -18.61
CA LEU A 131 -13.80 2.40 -17.98
C LEU A 131 -12.41 2.98 -18.20
N HIS A 132 -12.09 3.41 -19.42
CA HIS A 132 -10.80 4.04 -19.72
C HIS A 132 -10.60 5.33 -18.91
N LEU A 133 -11.65 6.15 -18.76
CA LEU A 133 -11.63 7.35 -17.92
C LEU A 133 -11.40 7.02 -16.44
N ILE A 134 -11.99 5.93 -15.93
CA ILE A 134 -11.77 5.46 -14.56
C ILE A 134 -10.32 5.02 -14.36
N GLU A 135 -9.76 4.22 -15.28
CA GLU A 135 -8.38 3.76 -15.22
C GLU A 135 -7.38 4.93 -15.30
N GLU A 136 -7.64 5.92 -16.16
CA GLU A 136 -6.86 7.15 -16.23
C GLU A 136 -6.90 7.92 -14.91
N LYS A 137 -8.08 8.04 -14.29
CA LYS A 137 -8.24 8.74 -13.02
C LYS A 137 -7.56 8.02 -11.85
N ILE A 138 -7.55 6.68 -11.85
CA ILE A 138 -6.78 5.89 -10.88
C ILE A 138 -5.29 6.21 -11.04
N ARG A 139 -4.77 6.15 -12.28
CA ARG A 139 -3.37 6.50 -12.55
C ARG A 139 -3.04 7.94 -12.11
N ASP A 140 -3.94 8.88 -12.32
CA ASP A 140 -3.76 10.28 -11.89
C ASP A 140 -3.66 10.42 -10.37
N LEU A 141 -4.53 9.72 -9.64
CA LEU A 141 -4.51 9.73 -8.18
C LEU A 141 -3.24 9.07 -7.63
N GLU A 142 -2.79 7.98 -8.24
CA GLU A 142 -1.52 7.34 -7.90
C GLU A 142 -0.33 8.27 -8.15
N ARG A 143 -0.29 8.93 -9.31
CA ARG A 143 0.73 9.95 -9.63
C ARG A 143 0.70 11.11 -8.63
N ALA A 144 -0.48 11.59 -8.24
CA ALA A 144 -0.63 12.67 -7.28
C ALA A 144 -0.11 12.27 -5.89
N ARG A 145 -0.45 11.07 -5.41
CA ARG A 145 0.07 10.51 -4.17
C ARG A 145 1.59 10.42 -4.19
N ASP A 146 2.16 9.88 -5.28
CA ASP A 146 3.60 9.69 -5.41
C ASP A 146 4.32 11.05 -5.45
N ALA A 147 3.76 12.05 -6.14
CA ALA A 147 4.27 13.41 -6.15
C ALA A 147 4.27 14.07 -4.75
N LEU A 148 3.22 13.85 -3.96
CA LEU A 148 3.15 14.32 -2.57
C LEU A 148 4.20 13.63 -1.70
N LYS A 149 4.38 12.32 -1.87
CA LYS A 149 5.41 11.56 -1.13
C LYS A 149 6.81 12.04 -1.46
N VAL A 150 7.11 12.25 -2.75
CA VAL A 150 8.39 12.80 -3.22
C VAL A 150 8.61 14.21 -2.65
N ARG A 151 7.57 15.06 -2.62
CA ARG A 151 7.67 16.41 -2.03
C ARG A 151 7.97 16.37 -0.53
N SER A 152 7.29 15.51 0.23
CA SER A 152 7.55 15.33 1.66
C SER A 152 9.00 14.89 1.90
N LEU A 153 9.44 13.83 1.22
CA LEU A 153 10.80 13.31 1.35
C LEU A 153 11.85 14.34 0.91
N LYS A 154 11.58 15.12 -0.13
CA LYS A 154 12.46 16.22 -0.54
C LYS A 154 12.60 17.28 0.56
N ASN A 155 11.50 17.66 1.21
CA ASN A 155 11.55 18.62 2.31
C ASN A 155 12.35 18.08 3.49
N GLU A 156 12.11 16.83 3.90
CA GLU A 156 12.87 16.14 4.95
C GLU A 156 14.36 16.06 4.61
N LEU A 157 14.72 15.68 3.38
CA LEU A 157 16.10 15.65 2.91
C LEU A 157 16.76 17.03 2.96
N THR A 158 16.02 18.08 2.63
CA THR A 158 16.52 19.45 2.65
C THR A 158 16.77 19.90 4.10
N ALA A 159 15.86 19.58 5.02
CA ALA A 159 16.02 19.85 6.45
C ALA A 159 17.22 19.10 7.02
N ALA A 160 17.31 17.78 6.83
CA ALA A 160 18.42 16.96 7.31
C ALA A 160 19.78 17.43 6.74
N LYS A 161 19.82 17.82 5.47
CA LYS A 161 21.03 18.41 4.85
C LYS A 161 21.44 19.72 5.53
N SER A 162 20.46 20.57 5.88
CA SER A 162 20.73 21.83 6.57
C SER A 162 21.25 21.60 7.99
N GLU A 163 20.68 20.64 8.73
CA GLU A 163 21.13 20.24 10.06
C GLU A 163 22.57 19.71 10.03
N LEU A 164 22.87 18.80 9.09
CA LEU A 164 24.23 18.27 8.93
C LEU A 164 25.25 19.37 8.58
N LYS A 165 24.87 20.34 7.75
CA LYS A 165 25.72 21.49 7.43
C LYS A 165 25.99 22.33 8.69
N GLN A 166 24.96 22.57 9.51
CA GLN A 166 25.09 23.31 10.75
C GLN A 166 25.98 22.57 11.76
N SER A 167 25.77 21.27 11.95
CA SER A 167 26.62 20.45 12.84
C SER A 167 28.07 20.44 12.38
N ARG A 168 28.32 20.33 11.07
CA ARG A 168 29.67 20.41 10.50
C ARG A 168 30.34 21.74 10.84
N GLU A 169 29.62 22.84 10.72
CA GLU A 169 30.13 24.19 11.00
C GLU A 169 30.46 24.35 12.49
N VAL A 170 29.58 23.90 13.38
CA VAL A 170 29.81 23.90 14.83
C VAL A 170 31.06 23.09 15.20
N ILE A 171 31.23 21.89 14.63
CA ILE A 171 32.40 21.05 14.87
C ILE A 171 33.67 21.73 14.36
N SER A 172 33.63 22.33 13.17
CA SER A 172 34.77 23.05 12.59
C SER A 172 35.22 24.21 13.46
N ASN A 173 34.27 25.04 13.90
CA ASN A 173 34.55 26.20 14.75
C ASN A 173 35.04 25.78 16.14
N SER A 174 34.46 24.72 16.72
CA SER A 174 34.93 24.15 17.99
C SER A 174 36.36 23.64 17.87
N LYS A 175 36.70 22.90 16.81
CA LYS A 175 38.06 22.45 16.54
C LYS A 175 39.05 23.60 16.42
N LYS A 176 38.66 24.68 15.73
CA LYS A 176 39.49 25.89 15.60
C LYS A 176 39.75 26.52 16.97
N ALA A 177 38.73 26.70 17.78
CA ALA A 177 38.86 27.29 19.12
C ALA A 177 39.79 26.46 20.04
N LEU A 178 39.71 25.13 19.96
CA LEU A 178 40.61 24.24 20.71
C LEU A 178 42.07 24.40 20.26
N LEU A 179 42.32 24.50 18.95
CA LEU A 179 43.66 24.73 18.41
C LEU A 179 44.20 26.11 18.82
N ASP A 180 43.39 27.16 18.72
CA ASP A 180 43.78 28.52 19.10
C ASP A 180 44.11 28.61 20.61
N SER A 181 43.35 27.90 21.45
CA SER A 181 43.61 27.78 22.88
C SER A 181 44.92 27.05 23.17
N ALA A 182 45.17 25.90 22.53
CA ALA A 182 46.40 25.13 22.72
C ALA A 182 47.64 25.92 22.26
N LEU A 183 47.54 26.64 21.14
CA LEU A 183 48.61 27.53 20.67
C LEU A 183 48.89 28.66 21.68
N SER A 184 47.84 29.26 22.24
CA SER A 184 47.97 30.30 23.27
C SER A 184 48.65 29.76 24.54
N GLN A 185 48.30 28.55 24.97
CA GLN A 185 48.95 27.89 26.11
C GLN A 185 50.44 27.60 25.83
N LEU A 186 50.77 27.16 24.63
CA LEU A 186 52.16 26.89 24.23
C LEU A 186 53.00 28.18 24.21
N ASP A 187 52.45 29.29 23.73
CA ASP A 187 53.12 30.59 23.76
C ASP A 187 53.37 31.08 25.20
N ALA A 188 52.37 30.92 26.08
CA ALA A 188 52.53 31.23 27.50
C ALA A 188 53.63 30.39 28.16
N PHE A 189 53.69 29.10 27.86
CA PHE A 189 54.74 28.21 28.38
C PHE A 189 56.14 28.64 27.93
N LYS A 190 56.32 28.94 26.64
CA LYS A 190 57.59 29.44 26.09
C LYS A 190 58.03 30.76 26.74
N LYS A 191 57.09 31.68 27.01
CA LYS A 191 57.37 32.92 27.74
C LYS A 191 57.89 32.64 29.15
N LEU A 192 57.28 31.73 29.89
CA LEU A 192 57.75 31.35 31.23
C LEU A 192 59.14 30.72 31.20
N GLU A 193 59.42 29.87 30.22
CA GLU A 193 60.74 29.26 30.02
C GLU A 193 61.81 30.32 29.77
N SER A 194 61.53 31.31 28.93
CA SER A 194 62.45 32.42 28.66
C SER A 194 62.77 33.27 29.90
N LEU A 195 61.77 33.51 30.76
CA LEU A 195 61.98 34.23 32.02
C LEU A 195 62.84 33.45 33.00
N THR A 196 62.64 32.13 33.06
CA THR A 196 63.42 31.25 33.93
C THR A 196 64.89 31.19 33.49
N GLN A 197 65.14 31.08 32.18
CA GLN A 197 66.50 31.12 31.63
C GLN A 197 67.22 32.45 31.89
N ALA A 198 66.50 33.58 31.90
CA ALA A 198 67.07 34.88 32.18
C ALA A 198 67.40 35.12 33.67
N THR A 199 66.91 34.27 34.58
CA THR A 199 67.09 34.41 36.03
C THR A 199 68.24 33.53 36.57
N MET A 200 68.84 32.69 35.73
CA MET A 200 70.04 31.90 36.05
C MET A 200 71.29 32.49 35.41
#